data_AF-A0A2B8A504-F1
#
_entry.id   AF-A0A2B8A504-F1
#
_cell.length_a   1.000
_cell.length_b   1.000
_cell.length_c   1.000
_cell.angle_alpha   90.00
_cell.angle_beta   90.00
_cell.angle_gamma   90.00
#
_symmetry.space_group_name_H-M   'P 1'
#
loop_
_entity.id
_entity.type
_entity.pdbx_description
1 polymer ?
#
loop_
_entity_poly.entity_id
_entity_poly.type
_entity_poly.pdbx_seq_one_letter_code
_entity_poly.pdbx_strand_id
1 'polypeptide(L)'
;MQYSIIVNPKYTNCSRVGIETIPENKELKFFLSSLRTKNFPSYLNDLTEEKSFGVENASFGFYHEMDWEDKAGLEHLGGIKEREICIYLYDGRTNYAILSEILFVQVFYDYSVKLLEVYRTDSSLPVAWAMDMEDSLRKLKHLIDAKKNM
;
A
#
# COMPACT_ATOMS: atom_id res chain seq x y z
N MET A 1 9.54 10.15 -5.93
CA MET A 1 8.47 9.82 -6.89
C MET A 1 7.31 10.75 -6.63
N GLN A 2 6.75 11.36 -7.67
CA GLN A 2 5.49 12.11 -7.57
C GLN A 2 4.32 11.14 -7.81
N TYR A 3 3.16 11.37 -7.17
CA TYR A 3 1.98 10.56 -7.38
C TYR A 3 0.68 11.36 -7.28
N SER A 4 -0.40 10.78 -7.78
CA SER A 4 -1.76 11.32 -7.65
C SER A 4 -2.75 10.17 -7.50
N ILE A 5 -3.69 10.31 -6.54
CA ILE A 5 -4.79 9.37 -6.36
C ILE A 5 -5.92 9.77 -7.30
N ILE A 6 -6.38 8.84 -8.13
CA ILE A 6 -7.37 9.08 -9.18
C ILE A 6 -8.66 8.31 -8.93
N VAL A 7 -9.76 8.76 -9.51
CA VAL A 7 -11.07 8.11 -9.45
C VAL A 7 -11.44 7.57 -10.83
N ASN A 8 -12.04 6.38 -10.86
CA ASN A 8 -12.39 5.60 -12.05
C ASN A 8 -11.18 5.37 -12.98
N PRO A 9 -10.09 4.74 -12.47
CA PRO A 9 -8.94 4.39 -13.29
C PRO A 9 -9.33 3.50 -14.47
N LYS A 10 -8.77 3.75 -15.65
CA LYS A 10 -9.05 2.96 -16.86
C LYS A 10 -8.43 1.56 -16.85
N TYR A 11 -7.49 1.30 -15.96
CA TYR A 11 -6.67 0.08 -15.94
C TYR A 11 -7.17 -0.98 -14.94
N THR A 12 -8.23 -0.70 -14.17
CA THR A 12 -8.85 -1.69 -13.26
C THR A 12 -10.35 -1.50 -13.24
N ASN A 13 -11.08 -2.62 -13.23
CA ASN A 13 -12.53 -2.67 -13.01
C ASN A 13 -12.89 -3.11 -11.58
N CYS A 14 -11.89 -3.44 -10.76
CA CYS A 14 -12.08 -3.94 -9.39
C CYS A 14 -12.17 -2.82 -8.35
N SER A 15 -11.69 -1.61 -8.67
CA SER A 15 -11.68 -0.45 -7.78
C SER A 15 -12.03 0.82 -8.54
N ARG A 16 -12.85 1.67 -7.93
CA ARG A 16 -13.12 3.05 -8.40
C ARG A 16 -12.01 4.03 -8.03
N VAL A 17 -11.00 3.59 -7.30
CA VAL A 17 -9.84 4.41 -6.91
C VAL A 17 -8.58 3.78 -7.47
N GLY A 18 -7.67 4.62 -7.95
CA GLY A 18 -6.39 4.25 -8.55
C GLY A 18 -5.27 5.22 -8.17
N ILE A 19 -4.09 4.99 -8.73
CA ILE A 19 -2.89 5.82 -8.55
C ILE A 19 -2.18 6.00 -9.89
N GLU A 20 -1.67 7.22 -10.10
CA GLU A 20 -0.71 7.55 -11.14
C GLU A 20 0.60 7.99 -10.50
N THR A 21 1.74 7.65 -11.12
CA THR A 21 3.08 7.90 -10.59
C THR A 21 4.01 8.43 -11.69
N ILE A 22 4.93 9.32 -11.30
CA ILE A 22 5.99 9.86 -12.17
C ILE A 22 7.35 9.75 -11.44
N PRO A 23 8.33 8.99 -11.98
CA PRO A 23 8.18 8.05 -13.10
C PRO A 23 7.16 6.95 -12.79
N GLU A 24 6.72 6.22 -13.81
CA GLU A 24 5.74 5.14 -13.61
C GLU A 24 6.32 4.05 -12.69
N ASN A 25 5.49 3.62 -11.75
CA ASN A 25 5.74 2.50 -10.84
C ASN A 25 4.57 1.52 -10.98
N LYS A 26 4.77 0.49 -11.81
CA LYS A 26 3.74 -0.50 -12.15
C LYS A 26 3.45 -1.45 -10.99
N GLU A 27 4.45 -1.75 -10.17
CA GLU A 27 4.37 -2.65 -9.02
C GLU A 27 3.46 -2.07 -7.95
N LEU A 28 3.66 -0.81 -7.56
CA LEU A 28 2.79 -0.10 -6.63
C LEU A 28 1.36 0.04 -7.17
N LYS A 29 1.24 0.39 -8.45
CA LYS A 29 -0.06 0.53 -9.12
C LYS A 29 -0.84 -0.79 -9.09
N PHE A 30 -0.18 -1.88 -9.46
CA PHE A 30 -0.77 -3.21 -9.47
C PHE A 30 -1.12 -3.67 -8.05
N PHE A 31 -0.17 -3.56 -7.11
CA PHE A 31 -0.38 -3.92 -5.70
C PHE A 31 -1.64 -3.27 -5.14
N LEU A 32 -1.77 -1.94 -5.24
CA LEU A 32 -2.94 -1.21 -4.73
C LEU A 32 -4.24 -1.62 -5.44
N SER A 33 -4.18 -1.91 -6.75
CA SER A 33 -5.36 -2.35 -7.52
C SER A 33 -5.80 -3.79 -7.23
N SER A 34 -4.90 -4.62 -6.69
CA SER A 34 -5.16 -6.02 -6.33
C SER A 34 -5.77 -6.18 -4.94
N LEU A 35 -5.69 -5.15 -4.09
CA LEU A 35 -6.28 -5.16 -2.76
C LEU A 35 -7.81 -5.01 -2.84
N ARG A 36 -8.53 -5.82 -2.05
CA ARG A 36 -10.00 -5.78 -2.01
C ARG A 36 -10.47 -4.64 -1.11
N THR A 37 -11.31 -3.74 -1.64
CA THR A 37 -11.88 -2.59 -0.91
C THR A 37 -12.43 -2.95 0.46
N LYS A 38 -13.20 -4.05 0.56
CA LYS A 38 -13.81 -4.51 1.83
C LYS A 38 -12.81 -4.85 2.94
N ASN A 39 -11.55 -5.11 2.61
CA ASN A 39 -10.50 -5.53 3.55
C ASN A 39 -9.58 -4.37 3.97
N PHE A 40 -9.75 -3.16 3.43
CA PHE A 40 -8.85 -2.04 3.70
C PHE A 40 -8.67 -1.66 5.17
N PRO A 41 -9.69 -1.75 6.06
CA PRO A 41 -9.47 -1.54 7.48
C PRO A 41 -8.41 -2.48 8.07
N SER A 42 -8.40 -3.75 7.64
CA SER A 42 -7.39 -4.73 8.08
C SER A 42 -5.99 -4.32 7.59
N TYR A 43 -5.86 -3.98 6.31
CA TYR A 43 -4.58 -3.56 5.73
C TYR A 43 -4.01 -2.31 6.41
N LEU A 44 -4.87 -1.35 6.78
CA LEU A 44 -4.46 -0.17 7.54
C LEU A 44 -4.00 -0.51 8.96
N ASN A 45 -4.64 -1.49 9.61
CA ASN A 45 -4.19 -1.97 10.92
C ASN A 45 -2.84 -2.68 10.81
N ASP A 46 -2.64 -3.53 9.81
CA ASP A 46 -1.35 -4.19 9.57
C ASP A 46 -0.24 -3.15 9.33
N LEU A 47 -0.50 -2.09 8.56
CA LEU A 47 0.46 -0.97 8.41
C LEU A 47 0.74 -0.24 9.72
N THR A 48 -0.27 -0.05 10.56
CA THR A 48 -0.12 0.61 11.87
C THR A 48 0.76 -0.21 12.81
N GLU A 49 0.69 -1.54 12.69
CA GLU A 49 1.50 -2.50 13.44
C GLU A 49 2.86 -2.79 12.77
N GLU A 50 3.20 -2.07 11.69
CA GLU A 50 4.43 -2.25 10.92
C GLU A 50 4.61 -3.70 10.43
N LYS A 51 3.49 -4.31 9.99
CA LYS A 51 3.43 -5.67 9.45
C LYS A 51 3.25 -5.70 7.93
N SER A 52 4.00 -6.59 7.32
CA SER A 52 4.01 -6.92 5.92
C SER A 52 2.77 -7.73 5.56
N PHE A 53 2.18 -7.45 4.40
CA PHE A 53 1.03 -8.21 3.92
C PHE A 53 1.00 -8.26 2.39
N GLY A 54 0.11 -9.11 1.88
CA GLY A 54 -0.12 -9.25 0.47
C GLY A 54 -1.40 -9.98 0.13
N VAL A 55 -1.62 -10.06 -1.17
CA VAL A 55 -2.63 -10.87 -1.82
C VAL A 55 -1.94 -11.77 -2.84
N GLU A 56 -2.71 -12.64 -3.48
CA GLU A 56 -2.19 -13.47 -4.56
C GLU A 56 -1.47 -12.60 -5.60
N ASN A 57 -0.23 -12.96 -5.92
CA ASN A 57 0.65 -12.30 -6.90
C ASN A 57 1.09 -10.86 -6.57
N ALA A 58 0.76 -10.30 -5.39
CA ALA A 58 1.25 -8.98 -5.00
C ALA A 58 1.36 -8.84 -3.48
N SER A 59 2.56 -8.54 -2.97
CA SER A 59 2.82 -8.30 -1.55
C SER A 59 3.81 -7.16 -1.37
N PHE A 60 4.01 -6.72 -0.13
CA PHE A 60 5.20 -5.94 0.23
C PHE A 60 5.79 -6.46 1.54
N GLY A 61 7.07 -6.17 1.74
CA GLY A 61 7.82 -6.47 2.95
C GLY A 61 8.42 -5.20 3.55
N PHE A 62 8.32 -5.03 4.87
CA PHE A 62 9.14 -4.08 5.62
C PHE A 62 10.55 -4.64 5.82
N TYR A 63 11.56 -3.77 5.78
CA TYR A 63 12.97 -4.17 5.96
C TYR A 63 13.23 -4.97 7.25
N HIS A 64 12.57 -4.61 8.37
CA HIS A 64 12.77 -5.29 9.65
C HIS A 64 12.12 -6.68 9.73
N GLU A 65 11.15 -6.97 8.87
CA GLU A 65 10.52 -8.29 8.78
C GLU A 65 11.21 -9.22 7.77
N MET A 66 12.02 -8.67 6.87
CA MET A 66 12.80 -9.47 5.92
C MET A 66 13.94 -10.22 6.61
N ASP A 67 14.10 -11.49 6.27
CA ASP A 67 15.27 -12.25 6.68
C ASP A 67 16.50 -11.94 5.78
N TRP A 68 17.59 -12.67 5.98
CA TRP A 68 18.82 -12.45 5.23
C TRP A 68 18.72 -12.95 3.78
N GLU A 69 17.90 -13.97 3.49
CA GLU A 69 17.69 -14.52 2.14
C GLU A 69 16.89 -13.52 1.30
N ASP A 70 15.85 -12.93 1.89
CA ASP A 70 15.07 -11.85 1.29
C ASP A 70 15.97 -10.68 0.88
N LYS A 71 16.82 -10.21 1.81
CA LYS A 71 17.75 -9.10 1.59
C LYS A 71 18.79 -9.42 0.53
N ALA A 72 19.39 -10.60 0.58
CA ALA A 72 20.35 -11.06 -0.42
C ALA A 72 19.71 -11.15 -1.81
N GLY A 73 18.44 -11.55 -1.88
CA GLY A 73 17.66 -11.58 -3.12
C GLY A 73 17.52 -10.21 -3.80
N LEU A 74 17.66 -9.10 -3.07
CA LEU A 74 17.52 -7.73 -3.57
C LEU A 74 18.86 -7.04 -3.89
N GLU A 75 20.00 -7.69 -3.65
CA GLU A 75 21.35 -7.13 -3.93
C GLU A 75 21.53 -6.75 -5.41
N HIS A 76 20.93 -7.50 -6.33
CA HIS A 76 20.98 -7.21 -7.77
C HIS A 76 20.28 -5.90 -8.15
N LEU A 77 19.47 -5.33 -7.27
CA LEU A 77 18.81 -4.02 -7.41
C LEU A 77 19.56 -2.90 -6.66
N GLY A 78 20.75 -3.20 -6.11
CA GLY A 78 21.51 -2.29 -5.25
C GLY A 78 21.24 -2.48 -3.75
N GLY A 79 20.54 -3.55 -3.38
CA GLY A 79 20.19 -3.87 -2.00
C GLY A 79 19.03 -3.02 -1.46
N ILE A 80 18.38 -3.54 -0.42
CA ILE A 80 17.37 -2.80 0.36
C ILE A 80 18.02 -2.24 1.64
N LYS A 81 17.61 -1.04 2.05
CA LYS A 81 18.14 -0.34 3.23
C LYS A 81 17.13 -0.28 4.36
N GLU A 82 17.61 0.02 5.57
CA GLU A 82 16.74 0.39 6.67
C GLU A 82 15.78 1.52 6.26
N ARG A 83 14.54 1.41 6.74
CA ARG A 83 13.43 2.33 6.41
C ARG A 83 13.00 2.32 4.94
N GLU A 84 13.33 1.25 4.22
CA GLU A 84 12.74 0.94 2.92
C GLU A 84 11.79 -0.26 3.03
N ILE A 85 10.90 -0.36 2.06
CA ILE A 85 10.03 -1.51 1.83
C ILE A 85 10.27 -2.02 0.41
N CYS A 86 10.02 -3.30 0.18
CA CYS A 86 10.01 -3.88 -1.16
C CYS A 86 8.59 -4.34 -1.50
N ILE A 87 8.05 -3.88 -2.63
CA ILE A 87 6.82 -4.41 -3.22
C ILE A 87 7.22 -5.53 -4.17
N TYR A 88 6.61 -6.70 -4.01
CA TYR A 88 6.80 -7.89 -4.84
C TYR A 88 5.57 -8.09 -5.71
N LEU A 89 5.81 -8.34 -7.00
CA LEU A 89 4.77 -8.68 -7.95
C LEU A 89 5.15 -9.94 -8.73
N TYR A 90 4.22 -10.87 -8.86
CA TYR A 90 4.42 -12.09 -9.64
C TYR A 90 3.43 -12.16 -10.81
N ASP A 91 3.89 -11.90 -12.03
CA ASP A 91 3.10 -11.98 -13.27
C ASP A 91 3.60 -13.08 -14.22
N GLY A 92 4.20 -14.14 -13.64
CA GLY A 92 5.01 -15.12 -14.35
C GLY A 92 6.51 -14.81 -14.29
N ARG A 93 6.87 -13.62 -13.82
CA ARG A 93 8.21 -13.27 -13.33
C ARG A 93 8.08 -12.44 -12.06
N THR A 94 9.10 -12.49 -11.20
CA THR A 94 9.14 -11.62 -10.03
C THR A 94 9.63 -10.22 -10.45
N ASN A 95 8.81 -9.21 -10.19
CA ASN A 95 9.13 -7.81 -10.35
C ASN A 95 9.16 -7.15 -8.96
N TYR A 96 9.98 -6.11 -8.82
CA TYR A 96 10.25 -5.48 -7.54
C TYR A 96 10.17 -3.96 -7.66
N ALA A 97 9.66 -3.31 -6.62
CA ALA A 97 9.85 -1.88 -6.44
C ALA A 97 10.27 -1.60 -4.99
N ILE A 98 11.41 -0.93 -4.83
CA ILE A 98 11.88 -0.46 -3.52
C ILE A 98 11.42 0.98 -3.34
N LEU A 99 10.79 1.25 -2.21
CA LEU A 99 10.32 2.58 -1.83
C LEU A 99 10.77 2.88 -0.40
N SER A 100 10.98 4.17 -0.08
CA SER A 100 11.07 4.56 1.32
C SER A 100 9.77 4.25 2.03
N GLU A 101 9.86 3.74 3.25
CA GLU A 101 8.72 3.36 4.08
C GLU A 101 7.73 4.51 4.28
N ILE A 102 8.22 5.71 4.59
CA ILE A 102 7.39 6.91 4.79
C ILE A 102 6.56 7.22 3.53
N LEU A 103 7.18 7.14 2.35
CA LEU A 103 6.47 7.39 1.09
C LEU A 103 5.38 6.34 0.86
N PHE A 104 5.69 5.06 1.07
CA PHE A 104 4.73 3.97 0.90
C PHE A 104 3.52 4.14 1.84
N VAL A 105 3.78 4.39 3.13
CA VAL A 105 2.72 4.60 4.13
C VAL A 105 1.88 5.84 3.80
N GLN A 106 2.51 6.95 3.37
CA GLN A 106 1.80 8.15 2.96
C GLN A 106 0.91 7.91 1.72
N VAL A 107 1.43 7.22 0.70
CA VAL A 107 0.65 6.83 -0.48
C VAL A 107 -0.55 5.98 -0.08
N PHE A 108 -0.33 4.97 0.77
CA PHE A 108 -1.38 4.06 1.21
C PHE A 108 -2.47 4.78 2.01
N TYR A 109 -2.06 5.72 2.87
CA TYR A 109 -2.98 6.60 3.59
C TYR A 109 -3.83 7.44 2.64
N ASP A 110 -3.21 8.17 1.71
CA ASP A 110 -3.92 9.05 0.78
C ASP A 110 -4.87 8.25 -0.13
N TYR A 111 -4.43 7.07 -0.59
CA TYR A 111 -5.27 6.14 -1.35
C TYR A 111 -6.48 5.68 -0.53
N SER A 112 -6.27 5.37 0.75
CA SER A 112 -7.31 4.89 1.66
C SER A 112 -8.31 5.98 2.06
N VAL A 113 -7.85 7.22 2.22
CA VAL A 113 -8.74 8.39 2.38
C VAL A 113 -9.65 8.52 1.16
N LYS A 114 -9.10 8.42 -0.06
CA LYS A 114 -9.91 8.50 -1.29
C LYS A 114 -10.88 7.32 -1.41
N LEU A 115 -10.48 6.12 -1.01
CA LEU A 115 -11.39 4.97 -0.94
C LEU A 115 -12.56 5.26 0.00
N LEU A 116 -12.30 5.76 1.20
CA LEU A 116 -13.37 6.11 2.13
C LEU A 116 -14.31 7.14 1.52
N GLU A 117 -13.81 8.21 0.90
CA GLU A 117 -14.64 9.23 0.23
C GLU A 117 -15.54 8.63 -0.86
N VAL A 118 -15.00 7.76 -1.72
CA VAL A 118 -15.73 7.19 -2.85
C VAL A 118 -16.72 6.10 -2.43
N TYR A 119 -16.40 5.33 -1.38
CA TYR A 119 -17.16 4.15 -0.97
C TYR A 119 -17.96 4.33 0.32
N ARG A 120 -17.92 5.50 0.98
CA ARG A 120 -18.57 5.74 2.27
C ARG A 120 -20.03 5.28 2.34
N THR A 121 -20.77 5.49 1.27
CA THR A 121 -22.21 5.19 1.18
C THR A 121 -22.49 3.97 0.31
N ASP A 122 -21.47 3.16 0.01
CA ASP A 122 -21.61 1.99 -0.84
C ASP A 122 -22.25 0.83 -0.07
N SER A 123 -23.48 0.47 -0.44
CA SER A 123 -24.26 -0.57 0.24
C SER A 123 -23.72 -1.99 0.02
N SER A 124 -22.74 -2.20 -0.86
CA SER A 124 -22.10 -3.50 -1.05
C SER A 124 -21.03 -3.81 0.01
N LEU A 125 -20.64 -2.81 0.80
CA LEU A 125 -19.65 -2.96 1.87
C LEU A 125 -20.30 -3.27 3.23
N PRO A 126 -19.55 -3.87 4.16
CA PRO A 126 -20.03 -4.08 5.53
C PRO A 126 -20.51 -2.77 6.17
N VAL A 127 -21.57 -2.83 6.97
CA VAL A 127 -22.17 -1.64 7.62
C VAL A 127 -21.15 -0.85 8.45
N ALA A 128 -20.23 -1.55 9.13
CA ALA A 128 -19.19 -0.93 9.95
C ALA A 128 -17.98 -0.42 9.14
N TRP A 129 -17.86 -0.75 7.84
CA TRP A 129 -16.64 -0.54 7.07
C TRP A 129 -16.17 0.92 7.07
N ALA A 130 -17.09 1.87 6.90
CA ALA A 130 -16.74 3.29 6.90
C ALA A 130 -16.22 3.77 8.26
N MET A 131 -16.81 3.29 9.35
CA MET A 131 -16.36 3.59 10.72
C MET A 131 -14.99 2.96 11.00
N ASP A 132 -14.80 1.70 10.59
CA ASP A 132 -13.53 0.99 10.76
C ASP A 132 -12.41 1.68 9.97
N MET A 133 -12.69 2.10 8.72
CA MET A 133 -11.77 2.90 7.91
C MET A 133 -11.37 4.20 8.60
N GLU A 134 -12.33 4.95 9.14
CA GLU A 134 -12.06 6.21 9.85
C GLU A 134 -11.15 5.99 11.07
N ASP A 135 -11.43 4.96 11.87
CA ASP A 135 -10.61 4.64 13.03
C ASP A 135 -9.17 4.24 12.64
N SER A 136 -9.04 3.36 11.66
CA SER A 136 -7.73 2.92 11.16
C SER A 136 -6.94 4.05 10.50
N LEU A 137 -7.60 4.93 9.72
CA LEU A 137 -6.96 6.12 9.13
C LEU A 137 -6.45 7.09 10.20
N ARG A 138 -7.23 7.29 11.27
CA ARG A 138 -6.79 8.14 12.40
C ARG A 138 -5.53 7.57 13.05
N LYS A 139 -5.49 6.27 13.31
CA LYS A 139 -4.30 5.59 13.87
C LYS A 139 -3.09 5.73 12.97
N LEU A 140 -3.26 5.45 11.66
CA LEU A 140 -2.17 5.55 10.70
C LEU A 140 -1.65 6.99 10.54
N LYS A 141 -2.53 7.99 10.62
CA LYS A 141 -2.13 9.41 10.58
C LYS A 141 -1.19 9.76 11.74
N HIS A 142 -1.48 9.28 12.95
CA HIS A 142 -0.62 9.49 14.11
C HIS A 142 0.76 8.84 13.91
N LEU A 143 0.82 7.64 13.32
CA LEU A 143 2.08 6.98 12.99
C LEU A 143 2.91 7.79 11.99
N ILE A 144 2.28 8.29 10.91
CA ILE A 144 2.93 9.13 9.90
C ILE A 144 3.52 10.39 10.54
N ASP A 145 2.76 11.05 11.41
CA ASP A 145 3.21 12.28 12.07
C ASP A 145 4.36 12.01 13.05
N ALA A 146 4.36 10.88 13.75
CA ALA A 146 5.48 10.47 14.59
C ALA A 146 6.76 10.24 13.75
N LYS A 147 6.65 9.53 12.62
CA LYS A 147 7.80 9.21 11.74
C LYS A 147 8.40 10.42 11.02
N LYS A 148 7.61 11.47 10.77
CA LYS A 148 8.10 12.72 10.16
C LYS A 148 8.96 13.56 11.10
N ASN A 149 8.84 13.34 12.41
CA ASN A 149 9.58 14.07 13.45
C ASN A 149 10.84 13.32 13.93
N MET A 150 11.20 12.20 13.28
CA MET A 150 12.40 11.38 13.55
C MET A 150 13.42 11.51 12.42
#